data_AF-A0A2T4NQR1-F1
#
_entry.id   AF-A0A2T4NQR1-F1
#
_cell.length_a   1.000
_cell.length_b   1.000
_cell.length_c   1.000
_cell.angle_alpha   90.00
_cell.angle_beta   90.00
_cell.angle_gamma   90.00
#
_symmetry.space_group_name_H-M   'P 1'
#
loop_
_entity.id
_entity.type
_entity.pdbx_description
1 polymer ?
#
loop_
_entity_poly.entity_id
_entity_poly.type
_entity_poly.pdbx_seq_one_letter_code
_entity_poly.pdbx_strand_id
1 'polypeptide(L)'
;MVLILAQVSRRPGFARTEAVVALAAALCWRLLAFAMYAEGYDLDPSAPRQMVGDAEIARLALLLAVSVAVTWSLRLLPWPPLRTAVAAFAVVRLAAVLLLSAVMALALITGVRVPLLGWEM
;
A
#
# COMPACT_ATOMS: atom_id res chain seq x y z
N MET A 1 4.25 -15.82 18.95
CA MET A 1 4.32 -15.15 17.63
C MET A 1 4.63 -13.65 17.73
N VAL A 2 3.94 -12.88 18.58
CA VAL A 2 4.16 -11.43 18.78
C VAL A 2 5.61 -11.07 19.20
N LEU A 3 6.25 -11.89 20.03
CA LEU A 3 7.65 -11.71 20.47
C LEU A 3 8.67 -11.82 19.32
N ILE A 4 8.41 -12.67 18.32
CA ILE A 4 9.30 -12.86 17.16
C ILE A 4 9.20 -11.66 16.22
N LEU A 5 7.98 -11.14 15.99
CA LEU A 5 7.74 -9.93 15.21
C LEU A 5 8.39 -8.69 15.85
N ALA A 6 8.36 -8.60 17.19
CA ALA A 6 9.04 -7.54 17.94
C ALA A 6 10.57 -7.65 17.91
N GLN A 7 11.14 -8.86 17.82
CA GLN A 7 12.59 -9.04 17.66
C GLN A 7 13.08 -8.73 16.24
N VAL A 8 12.31 -9.11 15.21
CA VAL A 8 12.64 -8.81 13.80
C VAL A 8 12.59 -7.31 13.53
N SER A 9 11.61 -6.59 14.11
CA SER A 9 11.48 -5.14 13.94
C SER A 9 12.59 -4.33 14.62
N ARG A 10 13.30 -4.92 15.60
CA ARG A 10 14.46 -4.31 16.29
C ARG A 10 15.77 -4.42 15.51
N ARG A 11 15.83 -5.12 14.37
CA ARG A 11 17.06 -5.17 13.57
C ARG A 11 17.36 -3.81 12.94
N PRO A 12 18.62 -3.34 12.97
CA PRO A 12 19.00 -2.00 12.52
C PRO A 12 18.66 -1.71 11.05
N GLY A 13 18.47 -2.75 10.22
CA GLY A 13 18.09 -2.62 8.82
C GLY A 13 16.59 -2.70 8.51
N PHE A 14 15.75 -3.25 9.41
CA PHE A 14 14.35 -3.59 9.09
C PHE A 14 13.55 -2.37 8.63
N ALA A 15 13.71 -1.26 9.34
CA ALA A 15 13.07 0.02 9.05
C ALA A 15 13.32 0.55 7.64
N ARG A 16 14.57 0.41 7.18
CA ARG A 16 14.98 0.91 5.87
C ARG A 16 14.44 -0.01 4.78
N THR A 17 14.59 -1.32 4.95
CA THR A 17 14.04 -2.31 4.01
C THR A 17 12.53 -2.17 3.88
N GLU A 18 11.83 -2.07 5.00
CA GLU A 18 10.37 -1.92 5.02
C GLU A 18 9.93 -0.64 4.31
N ALA A 19 10.59 0.50 4.57
CA ALA A 19 10.28 1.74 3.87
C ALA A 19 10.53 1.67 2.36
N VAL A 20 11.62 1.03 1.93
CA VAL A 20 11.92 0.83 0.50
C VAL A 20 10.84 -0.04 -0.16
N VAL A 21 10.46 -1.14 0.48
CA VAL A 21 9.41 -2.04 -0.02
C VAL A 21 8.06 -1.32 -0.09
N ALA A 22 7.68 -0.58 0.96
CA ALA A 22 6.42 0.15 0.99
C ALA A 22 6.35 1.26 -0.07
N LEU A 23 7.45 2.00 -0.29
CA LEU A 23 7.50 3.04 -1.33
C LEU A 23 7.52 2.45 -2.73
N ALA A 24 8.25 1.35 -2.95
CA ALA A 24 8.23 0.65 -4.23
C ALA A 24 6.82 0.11 -4.54
N ALA A 25 6.14 -0.48 -3.56
CA ALA A 25 4.76 -0.92 -3.70
C ALA A 25 3.81 0.24 -4.01
N ALA A 26 3.94 1.38 -3.31
CA ALA A 26 3.15 2.57 -3.59
C ALA A 26 3.34 3.07 -5.04
N LEU A 27 4.58 3.08 -5.55
CA LEU A 27 4.86 3.43 -6.94
C LEU A 27 4.23 2.44 -7.92
N CYS A 28 4.36 1.14 -7.67
CA CYS A 28 3.72 0.11 -8.50
C CYS A 28 2.20 0.26 -8.53
N TRP A 29 1.56 0.48 -7.38
CA TRP A 29 0.12 0.71 -7.30
C TRP A 29 -0.29 1.99 -8.04
N ARG A 30 0.52 3.06 -7.94
CA ARG A 30 0.26 4.30 -8.68
C ARG A 30 0.35 4.10 -10.20
N LEU A 31 1.34 3.34 -10.66
CA LEU A 31 1.46 2.97 -12.08
C LEU A 31 0.29 2.09 -12.53
N LEU A 32 -0.14 1.14 -11.70
CA LEU A 32 -1.32 0.33 -12.01
C LEU A 32 -2.58 1.20 -12.12
N ALA A 33 -2.81 2.11 -11.19
CA ALA A 33 -3.92 3.06 -11.27
C ALA A 33 -3.86 3.92 -12.53
N PHE A 34 -2.65 4.33 -12.95
CA PHE A 34 -2.48 5.08 -14.19
C PHE A 34 -2.78 4.23 -15.43
N ALA A 35 -2.33 2.99 -15.48
CA ALA A 35 -2.66 2.05 -16.57
C ALA A 35 -4.18 1.78 -16.62
N MET A 36 -4.78 1.51 -15.46
CA MET A 36 -6.23 1.39 -15.26
C MET A 36 -7.00 2.69 -15.44
N TYR A 37 -6.35 3.83 -15.69
CA TYR A 37 -7.01 5.06 -16.11
C TYR A 37 -6.85 5.24 -17.62
N ALA A 38 -5.65 4.99 -18.14
CA ALA A 38 -5.33 5.09 -19.55
C ALA A 38 -6.17 4.14 -20.41
N GLU A 39 -6.34 2.87 -20.01
CA GLU A 39 -7.07 1.86 -20.80
C GLU A 39 -8.55 2.17 -21.06
N GLY A 40 -9.16 3.10 -20.33
CA GLY A 40 -10.57 3.46 -20.48
C GLY A 40 -10.76 4.95 -20.68
N TYR A 41 -9.65 5.69 -20.69
CA TYR A 41 -9.53 6.93 -21.42
C TYR A 41 -9.31 6.68 -22.93
N ASP A 42 -8.76 5.52 -23.33
CA ASP A 42 -8.42 5.23 -24.74
C ASP A 42 -9.55 4.56 -25.57
N LEU A 43 -10.00 5.32 -26.57
CA LEU A 43 -10.27 4.99 -27.99
C LEU A 43 -11.64 4.53 -28.49
N ASP A 44 -12.66 4.27 -27.67
CA ASP A 44 -14.03 4.04 -28.20
C ASP A 44 -15.09 4.82 -27.40
N PRO A 45 -15.66 5.90 -27.97
CA PRO A 45 -16.73 6.67 -27.31
C PRO A 45 -18.02 5.87 -27.11
N SER A 46 -18.15 4.69 -27.72
CA SER A 46 -19.30 3.79 -27.58
C SER A 46 -19.07 2.63 -26.59
N ALA A 47 -17.85 2.45 -26.08
CA ALA A 47 -17.55 1.45 -25.06
C ALA A 47 -18.12 1.88 -23.68
N PRO A 48 -18.69 0.94 -22.89
CA PRO A 48 -19.14 1.25 -21.54
C PRO A 48 -17.95 1.75 -20.69
N ARG A 49 -18.02 2.98 -20.18
CA ARG A 49 -17.03 3.51 -19.23
C ARG A 49 -16.98 2.61 -17.99
N GLN A 50 -16.02 1.70 -17.92
CA GLN A 50 -15.87 0.78 -16.78
C GLN A 50 -14.49 0.91 -16.13
N MET A 51 -14.17 2.09 -15.63
CA MET A 51 -13.02 2.30 -14.76
C MET A 51 -13.49 2.67 -13.35
N VAL A 52 -13.82 1.64 -12.58
CA VAL A 52 -14.17 1.74 -11.16
C VAL A 52 -13.02 1.13 -10.35
N GLY A 53 -12.19 1.93 -9.70
CA GLY A 53 -11.11 1.44 -8.83
C GLY A 53 -9.73 2.10 -9.00
N ASP A 54 -9.48 2.84 -10.08
CA ASP A 54 -8.20 3.54 -10.32
C ASP A 54 -7.97 4.65 -9.30
N ALA A 55 -9.02 5.43 -8.98
CA ALA A 55 -8.98 6.48 -7.97
C ALA A 55 -8.67 5.92 -6.58
N GLU A 56 -9.26 4.77 -6.21
CA GLU A 56 -9.05 4.10 -4.93
C GLU A 56 -7.63 3.56 -4.81
N ILE A 57 -7.12 2.88 -5.85
CA ILE A 57 -5.74 2.39 -5.88
C ILE A 57 -4.75 3.55 -5.79
N ALA A 58 -5.02 4.67 -6.48
CA ALA A 58 -4.21 5.87 -6.40
C ALA A 58 -4.20 6.49 -4.99
N ARG A 59 -5.36 6.52 -4.31
CA ARG A 59 -5.46 6.98 -2.91
C ARG A 59 -4.71 6.06 -1.96
N LEU A 60 -4.83 4.73 -2.12
CA LEU A 60 -4.10 3.76 -1.31
C LEU A 60 -2.58 3.91 -1.48
N ALA A 61 -2.10 4.10 -2.71
CA ALA A 61 -0.69 4.37 -3.00
C ALA A 61 -0.20 5.64 -2.29
N LEU A 62 -0.98 6.72 -2.33
CA LEU A 62 -0.63 7.97 -1.66
C LEU A 62 -0.63 7.82 -0.13
N LEU A 63 -1.66 7.20 0.44
CA LEU A 63 -1.75 6.93 1.88
C LEU A 63 -0.57 6.09 2.36
N LEU A 64 -0.17 5.08 1.58
CA LEU A 64 0.99 4.26 1.89
C LEU A 64 2.27 5.09 1.93
N ALA A 65 2.53 5.91 0.90
CA ALA A 65 3.69 6.79 0.84
C ALA A 65 3.73 7.81 1.99
N VAL A 66 2.60 8.45 2.29
CA VAL A 66 2.47 9.39 3.41
C VAL A 66 2.72 8.68 4.74
N SER A 67 2.19 7.47 4.93
CA SER A 67 2.43 6.70 6.15
C SER A 67 3.93 6.46 6.37
N VAL A 68 4.71 6.21 5.29
CA VAL A 68 6.16 6.03 5.38
C VAL A 68 6.82 7.31 5.85
N ALA A 69 6.52 8.45 5.23
CA ALA A 69 7.05 9.75 5.63
C ALA A 69 6.74 10.11 7.09
N VAL A 70 5.51 9.87 7.54
CA VAL A 70 5.10 10.09 8.94
C VAL A 70 5.89 9.19 9.89
N THR A 71 5.97 7.88 9.60
CA THR A 71 6.70 6.94 10.46
C THR A 71 8.21 7.24 10.52
N TRP A 72 8.80 7.76 9.45
CA TRP A 72 10.18 8.21 9.45
C TRP A 72 10.38 9.44 10.35
N SER A 73 9.48 10.40 10.26
CA SER A 73 9.51 11.62 11.09
C SER A 73 9.39 11.28 12.57
N LEU A 74 8.48 10.36 12.92
CA LEU A 74 8.25 9.92 14.30
C LEU A 74 9.46 9.18 14.92
N ARG A 75 10.33 8.57 14.11
CA ARG A 75 11.55 7.90 14.60
C ARG A 75 12.61 8.86 15.13
N LEU A 76 12.56 10.13 14.73
CA LEU A 76 13.52 11.16 15.17
C LEU A 76 13.29 11.57 16.62
N LEU A 77 12.10 11.34 17.16
CA LEU A 77 11.78 11.68 18.54
C LEU A 77 12.45 10.72 19.54
N PRO A 78 13.07 11.23 20.63
CA PRO A 78 13.80 10.42 21.59
C PRO A 78 12.93 9.61 22.56
N TRP A 79 11.64 9.38 22.27
CA TRP A 79 10.69 8.76 23.19
C TRP A 79 10.63 7.22 23.01
N PRO A 80 11.04 6.39 24.01
CA PRO A 80 11.09 4.93 23.89
C PRO A 80 9.77 4.21 23.54
N PRO A 81 8.60 4.54 24.13
CA PRO A 81 7.34 3.87 23.77
C PRO A 81 6.92 4.18 22.34
N LEU A 82 7.13 5.42 21.86
CA LEU A 82 6.85 5.82 20.49
C LEU A 82 7.67 5.00 19.49
N ARG A 83 8.96 4.79 19.75
CA ARG A 83 9.82 3.95 18.89
C ARG A 83 9.31 2.51 18.78
N THR A 84 8.79 1.95 19.87
CA THR A 84 8.21 0.59 19.87
C THR A 84 6.91 0.54 19.07
N ALA A 85 6.03 1.54 19.24
CA ALA A 85 4.80 1.66 18.48
C ALA A 85 5.07 1.82 16.97
N VAL A 86 6.04 2.66 16.59
CA VAL A 86 6.42 2.86 15.18
C VAL A 86 7.00 1.58 14.57
N ALA A 87 7.78 0.82 15.33
CA ALA A 87 8.30 -0.46 14.86
C ALA A 87 7.19 -1.51 14.65
N ALA A 88 6.21 -1.58 15.56
CA ALA A 88 5.05 -2.45 15.40
C ALA A 88 4.18 -2.03 14.20
N PHE A 89 3.95 -0.72 14.04
CA PHE A 89 3.20 -0.18 12.91
C PHE A 89 3.86 -0.51 11.57
N ALA A 90 5.19 -0.41 11.47
CA ALA A 90 5.93 -0.77 10.25
C ALA A 90 5.73 -2.26 9.86
N VAL A 91 5.68 -3.16 10.85
CA VAL A 91 5.39 -4.58 10.63
C VAL A 91 3.96 -4.79 10.12
N VAL A 92 2.98 -4.14 10.75
CA VAL A 92 1.57 -4.22 10.34
C VAL A 92 1.39 -3.66 8.93
N ARG A 93 2.02 -2.52 8.63
CA ARG A 93 2.01 -1.91 7.29
C ARG A 93 2.57 -2.87 6.25
N LEU A 94 3.71 -3.50 6.49
CA LEU A 94 4.30 -4.45 5.56
C LEU A 94 3.35 -5.63 5.27
N ALA A 95 2.73 -6.18 6.31
CA ALA A 95 1.72 -7.23 6.15
C ALA A 95 0.52 -6.76 5.32
N ALA A 96 0.02 -5.55 5.58
CA ALA A 96 -1.06 -4.94 4.81
C ALA A 96 -0.68 -4.72 3.33
N VAL A 97 0.54 -4.25 3.05
CA VAL A 97 1.05 -4.08 1.69
C VAL A 97 1.08 -5.41 0.93
N LEU A 98 1.55 -6.47 1.57
CA LEU A 98 1.59 -7.80 0.96
C LEU A 98 0.18 -8.33 0.68
N LEU A 99 -0.73 -8.20 1.64
CA LEU A 99 -2.13 -8.64 1.49
C LEU A 99 -2.85 -7.86 0.39
N LEU A 100 -2.75 -6.52 0.39
CA LEU A 100 -3.38 -5.69 -0.63
C LEU A 100 -2.80 -5.96 -2.03
N SER A 101 -1.47 -6.13 -2.13
CA SER A 101 -0.84 -6.49 -3.42
C SER A 101 -1.32 -7.86 -3.91
N ALA A 102 -1.48 -8.84 -3.02
CA ALA A 102 -2.01 -10.15 -3.37
C ALA A 102 -3.48 -10.07 -3.84
N VAL A 103 -4.30 -9.27 -3.16
CA VAL A 103 -5.70 -9.04 -3.55
C VAL A 103 -5.78 -8.37 -4.93
N MET A 104 -4.97 -7.32 -5.15
CA MET A 104 -4.92 -6.64 -6.45
C MET A 104 -4.43 -7.58 -7.57
N ALA A 105 -3.41 -8.40 -7.31
CA ALA A 105 -2.94 -9.39 -8.27
C ALA A 105 -4.01 -10.44 -8.58
N LEU A 106 -4.73 -10.93 -7.57
CA LEU A 106 -5.83 -11.87 -7.75
C LEU A 106 -6.97 -11.24 -8.57
N ALA A 107 -7.32 -9.98 -8.30
CA ALA A 107 -8.33 -9.25 -9.06
C ALA A 107 -7.95 -9.12 -10.54
N LEU A 108 -6.67 -8.86 -10.83
CA LEU A 108 -6.14 -8.81 -12.20
C LEU A 108 -6.19 -10.19 -12.89
N ILE A 109 -5.83 -11.26 -12.20
CA ILE A 109 -5.80 -12.62 -12.77
C ILE A 109 -7.21 -13.17 -13.00
N THR A 110 -8.12 -12.94 -12.05
CA THR A 110 -9.47 -13.53 -12.09
C THR A 110 -10.46 -12.65 -12.85
N GLY A 111 -10.14 -11.38 -13.08
CA GLY A 111 -11.09 -10.37 -13.54
C GLY A 111 -12.18 -10.06 -12.51
N VAL A 112 -12.13 -10.68 -11.32
CA VAL A 112 -13.13 -10.48 -10.27
C VAL A 112 -12.80 -9.19 -9.54
N ARG A 113 -13.78 -8.29 -9.57
CA ARG A 113 -13.79 -7.04 -8.83
C ARG A 113 -13.87 -7.37 -7.33
N VAL A 114 -12.76 -7.21 -6.59
CA VAL A 114 -12.75 -7.31 -5.11
C VAL A 114 -12.98 -5.92 -4.52
N PRO A 115 -14.05 -5.70 -3.73
CA PRO A 115 -14.34 -4.39 -3.16
C PRO A 115 -13.27 -4.02 -2.12
N LEU A 116 -12.33 -3.18 -2.54
CA LEU A 116 -11.32 -2.58 -1.68
C LEU A 116 -11.92 -1.32 -1.04
N LEU A 117 -12.50 -1.46 0.15
CA LEU A 117 -13.08 -0.39 0.99
C LEU A 117 -13.88 0.68 0.21
N GLY A 118 -15.20 0.49 0.12
CA GLY A 118 -16.10 1.57 -0.32
C GLY A 118 -16.22 1.74 -1.83
N TRP A 119 -16.26 0.64 -2.60
CA TRP A 119 -16.90 0.69 -3.91
C TRP A 119 -18.37 0.99 -3.71
N GLU A 120 -18.73 2.27 -3.79
CA GLU A 120 -20.11 2.65 -4.01
C GLU A 120 -20.50 2.11 -5.40
N MET A 121 -21.50 1.22 -5.39
CA MET A 121 -22.18 0.71 -6.58
C MET A 121 -23.02 1.81 -7.22
#